data_AF-D3S3K6-F1
#
_entry.id   AF-D3S3K6-F1
#
_cell.length_a   1.000
_cell.length_b   1.000
_cell.length_c   1.000
_cell.angle_alpha   90.00
_cell.angle_beta   90.00
_cell.angle_gamma   90.00
#
_symmetry.space_group_name_H-M   'P 1'
#
loop_
_entity.id
_entity.type
_entity.pdbx_description
1 polymer ?
#
loop_
_entity_poly.entity_id
_entity_poly.type
_entity_poly.pdbx_seq_one_letter_code
_entity_poly.pdbx_strand_id
1 'polypeptide(L)'
;MSVSGRVLLGIVILLAVGVLVLPSTVSLFAGQHDWYNIDNPENDIPCQKCHADVFDELSNSPYHINFSGGTANQADEADCGACHQAAAVVGGGLTLANGSGAFGSPGKEAHAAASISCMWCHGYPGNFTAPTAGGFGISGDPADTGAYAAHRPWVLSAMADNPANNTDLLTGPNEACIGCHTHVAVRINWTHAVSLEFNATNTGTGWTTENYNANGTAVRIVWGNAEGTGGLLYNGTTTKSWGTGTWP
;
A
#
# COMPACT_ATOMS: atom_id res chain seq x y z
N MET A 1 5.62 34.72 -61.28
CA MET A 1 6.36 33.43 -61.36
C MET A 1 5.34 32.31 -61.25
N SER A 2 5.10 31.55 -62.32
CA SER A 2 4.16 30.42 -62.26
C SER A 2 4.81 29.26 -61.52
N VAL A 3 4.25 28.86 -60.38
CA VAL A 3 4.66 27.65 -59.68
C VAL A 3 4.34 26.46 -60.58
N SER A 4 5.36 25.68 -60.97
CA SER A 4 5.18 24.49 -61.79
C SER A 4 4.19 23.54 -61.10
N GLY A 5 3.29 22.89 -61.86
CA GLY A 5 2.29 21.98 -61.29
C GLY A 5 2.90 20.85 -60.44
N ARG A 6 4.15 20.46 -60.73
CA ARG A 6 4.92 19.50 -59.93
C ARG A 6 5.33 20.04 -58.55
N VAL A 7 5.64 21.33 -58.47
CA VAL A 7 5.96 22.02 -57.21
C VAL A 7 4.69 22.20 -56.38
N LEU A 8 3.56 22.50 -57.02
CA LEU A 8 2.26 22.59 -56.35
C LEU A 8 1.86 21.24 -55.73
N LEU A 9 2.02 20.15 -56.48
CA LEU A 9 1.76 18.80 -55.99
C LEU A 9 2.69 18.41 -54.83
N GLY A 10 3.98 18.78 -54.91
CA GLY A 10 4.94 18.56 -53.84
C GLY A 10 4.56 19.26 -52.53
N ILE A 11 4.05 20.51 -52.61
CA ILE A 11 3.59 21.26 -51.43
C ILE A 11 2.33 20.62 -50.82
N VAL A 12 1.38 20.19 -51.65
CA VAL A 12 0.15 19.51 -51.17
C VAL A 12 0.50 18.19 -50.47
N ILE A 13 1.43 17.42 -51.01
CA ILE A 13 1.90 16.17 -50.38
C ILE A 13 2.60 16.45 -49.05
N LEU A 14 3.47 17.47 -48.99
CA LEU A 14 4.15 17.87 -47.75
C LEU A 14 3.16 18.33 -46.67
N LEU A 15 2.14 19.11 -47.04
CA LEU A 15 1.09 19.53 -46.11
C LEU A 15 0.20 18.35 -45.68
N ALA A 16 -0.16 17.44 -46.59
CA ALA A 16 -0.95 16.26 -46.27
C ALA A 16 -0.21 15.30 -45.32
N VAL A 17 1.08 15.04 -45.59
CA VAL A 17 1.94 14.25 -44.70
C VAL A 17 2.15 15.00 -43.38
N GLY A 18 2.33 16.32 -43.40
CA GLY A 18 2.42 17.15 -42.21
C GLY A 18 1.17 17.03 -41.33
N VAL A 19 -0.03 17.12 -41.89
CA VAL A 19 -1.28 16.98 -41.14
C VAL A 19 -1.49 15.54 -40.62
N LEU A 20 -0.97 14.52 -41.31
CA LEU A 20 -1.07 13.13 -40.86
C LEU A 20 -0.01 12.75 -39.81
N VAL A 21 1.20 13.30 -39.92
CA VAL A 21 2.37 12.93 -39.10
C VAL A 21 2.57 13.87 -37.92
N LEU A 22 2.26 15.17 -38.04
CA LEU A 22 2.44 16.12 -36.93
C LEU A 22 1.61 15.77 -35.69
N PRO A 23 0.34 15.32 -35.78
CA PRO A 23 -0.41 14.87 -34.60
C PRO A 23 0.23 13.68 -33.88
N SER A 24 1.04 12.87 -34.59
CA SER A 24 1.78 11.75 -34.00
C SER A 24 3.17 12.13 -33.46
N THR A 25 3.70 13.31 -33.79
CA THR A 25 5.00 13.82 -33.30
C THR A 25 4.84 14.88 -32.21
N VAL A 26 3.70 15.58 -32.15
CA VAL A 26 3.35 16.43 -31.01
C VAL A 26 2.70 15.52 -29.95
N SER A 27 3.57 14.81 -29.24
CA SER A 27 3.26 13.88 -28.15
C SER A 27 2.57 12.57 -28.58
N LEU A 28 3.22 11.45 -28.30
CA LEU A 28 2.57 10.12 -28.25
C LEU A 28 1.46 10.06 -27.16
N PHE A 29 1.29 11.16 -26.41
CA PHE A 29 0.32 11.36 -25.36
C PHE A 29 -0.39 12.70 -25.55
N ALA A 30 -1.52 12.70 -26.27
CA ALA A 30 -2.46 13.81 -26.17
C ALA A 30 -2.93 13.92 -24.71
N GLY A 31 -2.69 15.05 -24.05
CA GLY A 31 -3.07 15.31 -22.65
C GLY A 31 -1.92 15.33 -21.61
N GLN A 32 -0.67 15.05 -21.98
CA GLN A 32 0.42 15.00 -20.98
C GLN A 32 1.13 16.33 -20.68
N HIS A 33 0.82 17.42 -21.37
CA HIS A 33 1.44 18.73 -21.11
C HIS A 33 0.41 19.86 -20.98
N ASP A 34 -0.50 19.72 -20.03
CA ASP A 34 -1.11 20.92 -19.44
C ASP A 34 -0.07 21.60 -18.54
N TRP A 35 0.32 22.81 -18.91
CA TRP A 35 1.16 23.67 -18.07
C TRP A 35 0.26 24.25 -16.99
N TYR A 36 0.41 23.77 -15.77
CA TYR A 36 -0.31 24.31 -14.62
C TYR A 36 0.48 25.49 -14.05
N ASN A 37 -0.27 26.50 -13.62
CA ASN A 37 0.29 27.64 -12.93
C ASN A 37 0.79 27.17 -11.55
N ILE A 38 2.11 27.15 -11.38
CA ILE A 38 2.81 26.87 -10.11
C ILE A 38 3.31 28.17 -9.47
N ASP A 39 2.77 29.33 -9.87
CA ASP A 39 3.16 30.65 -9.37
C ASP A 39 2.58 30.91 -7.98
N ASN A 40 1.70 30.03 -7.49
CA ASN A 40 1.24 30.06 -6.12
C ASN A 40 2.44 29.77 -5.19
N PRO A 41 2.58 30.47 -4.04
CA PRO A 41 3.69 30.25 -3.12
C PRO A 41 3.60 28.90 -2.38
N GLU A 42 2.62 28.06 -2.68
CA GLU A 42 2.43 26.72 -2.15
C GLU A 42 2.87 25.68 -3.19
N ASN A 43 3.34 24.52 -2.74
CA ASN A 43 3.98 23.51 -3.58
C ASN A 43 2.91 22.69 -4.33
N ASP A 44 2.16 23.34 -5.22
CA ASP A 44 0.88 22.88 -5.80
C ASP A 44 1.10 21.98 -7.05
N ILE A 45 1.82 20.87 -6.87
CA ILE A 45 1.88 19.83 -7.92
C ILE A 45 0.70 18.87 -7.73
N PRO A 46 -0.33 18.86 -8.61
CA PRO A 46 -1.48 17.98 -8.46
C PRO A 46 -1.07 16.52 -8.67
N CYS A 47 -1.16 15.71 -7.62
CA CYS A 47 -0.65 14.33 -7.59
C CYS A 47 -1.33 13.44 -8.65
N GLN A 48 -2.66 13.58 -8.75
CA GLN A 48 -3.53 12.82 -9.65
C GLN A 48 -3.25 13.00 -11.14
N LYS A 49 -2.52 14.06 -11.53
CA LYS A 49 -2.08 14.24 -12.92
C LYS A 49 -1.13 13.13 -13.36
N CYS A 50 -0.23 12.72 -12.46
CA CYS A 50 0.79 11.72 -12.73
C CYS A 50 0.45 10.36 -12.12
N HIS A 51 -0.34 10.33 -11.05
CA HIS A 51 -0.77 9.14 -10.31
C HIS A 51 -2.29 8.94 -10.41
N ALA A 52 -2.82 9.02 -11.63
CA ALA A 52 -4.26 8.96 -11.90
C ALA A 52 -4.88 7.61 -11.50
N ASP A 53 -4.14 6.51 -11.69
CA ASP A 53 -4.53 5.17 -11.28
C ASP A 53 -4.67 5.03 -9.76
N VAL A 54 -3.69 5.54 -9.00
CA VAL A 54 -3.73 5.56 -7.53
C VAL A 54 -4.88 6.43 -7.02
N PHE A 55 -5.11 7.57 -7.69
CA PHE A 55 -6.24 8.45 -7.35
C PHE A 55 -7.59 7.78 -7.63
N ASP A 56 -7.72 7.04 -8.73
CA ASP A 56 -8.92 6.26 -9.04
C ASP A 56 -9.15 5.15 -8.01
N GLU A 57 -8.09 4.47 -7.55
CA GLU A 57 -8.20 3.47 -6.47
C GLU A 57 -8.69 4.10 -5.16
N LEU A 58 -8.14 5.25 -4.77
CA LEU A 58 -8.56 5.99 -3.58
C LEU A 58 -10.01 6.49 -3.71
N SER A 59 -10.39 6.99 -4.89
CA SER A 59 -11.74 7.46 -5.19
C SER A 59 -12.80 6.37 -5.09
N ASN A 60 -12.40 5.11 -5.32
CA ASN A 60 -13.27 3.93 -5.17
C ASN A 60 -13.23 3.34 -3.75
N SER A 61 -12.42 3.89 -2.85
CA SER A 61 -12.33 3.45 -1.45
C SER A 61 -13.28 4.28 -0.56
N PRO A 62 -14.05 3.65 0.33
CA PRO A 62 -14.79 4.37 1.37
C PRO A 62 -13.89 4.81 2.55
N TYR A 63 -12.62 4.42 2.55
CA TYR A 63 -11.65 4.67 3.61
C TYR A 63 -10.51 5.56 3.13
N HIS A 64 -9.85 6.23 4.08
CA HIS A 64 -8.74 7.15 3.82
C HIS A 64 -9.10 8.33 2.90
N ILE A 65 -10.38 8.70 2.94
CA ILE A 65 -10.97 9.90 2.33
C ILE A 65 -11.53 10.77 3.47
N ASN A 66 -11.69 12.08 3.25
CA ASN A 66 -12.11 13.09 4.24
C ASN A 66 -11.03 13.64 5.18
N PHE A 67 -9.77 13.74 4.75
CA PHE A 67 -8.72 14.33 5.56
C PHE A 67 -8.63 15.86 5.42
N SER A 68 -8.17 16.51 6.50
CA SER A 68 -7.61 17.88 6.51
C SER A 68 -8.36 18.99 5.74
N GLY A 69 -9.69 18.95 5.72
CA GLY A 69 -10.51 20.01 5.10
C GLY A 69 -10.81 19.82 3.61
N GLY A 70 -10.53 18.63 3.08
CA GLY A 70 -10.98 18.20 1.75
C GLY A 70 -12.50 18.03 1.62
N THR A 71 -12.94 17.67 0.43
CA THR A 71 -14.36 17.46 0.12
C THR A 71 -14.88 16.19 0.77
N ALA A 72 -15.98 16.31 1.51
CA ALA A 72 -16.52 15.16 2.20
C ALA A 72 -16.95 14.04 1.23
N ASN A 73 -16.51 12.82 1.51
CA ASN A 73 -16.75 11.56 0.78
C ASN A 73 -16.24 11.56 -0.66
N GLN A 74 -15.21 12.35 -0.95
CA GLN A 74 -14.56 12.40 -2.26
C GLN A 74 -13.06 12.44 -2.03
N ALA A 75 -12.32 11.62 -2.79
CA ALA A 75 -10.87 11.71 -2.79
C ALA A 75 -10.44 13.03 -3.42
N ASP A 76 -9.48 13.73 -2.81
CA ASP A 76 -8.86 14.93 -3.37
C ASP A 76 -7.38 15.07 -3.00
N GLU A 77 -6.74 16.18 -3.41
CA GLU A 77 -5.36 16.48 -3.08
C GLU A 77 -5.08 16.54 -1.56
N ALA A 78 -6.07 16.93 -0.74
CA ALA A 78 -5.90 16.99 0.70
C ALA A 78 -5.77 15.57 1.30
N ASP A 79 -6.50 14.61 0.76
CA ASP A 79 -6.36 13.19 1.14
C ASP A 79 -4.98 12.64 0.74
N CYS A 80 -4.52 12.95 -0.47
CA CYS A 80 -3.19 12.57 -0.95
C CYS A 80 -2.09 13.12 -0.03
N GLY A 81 -2.16 14.42 0.28
CA GLY A 81 -1.22 15.12 1.15
C GLY A 81 -1.28 14.63 2.60
N ALA A 82 -2.46 14.31 3.12
CA ALA A 82 -2.64 13.82 4.49
C ALA A 82 -1.85 12.53 4.75
N CYS A 83 -1.70 11.67 3.74
CA CYS A 83 -0.84 10.50 3.82
C CYS A 83 0.59 10.80 3.35
N HIS A 84 0.79 11.23 2.10
CA HIS A 84 2.13 11.32 1.51
C HIS A 84 2.99 12.46 2.05
N GLN A 85 2.36 13.45 2.70
CA GLN A 85 3.00 14.55 3.39
C GLN A 85 2.71 14.51 4.89
N ALA A 86 2.26 13.36 5.42
CA ALA A 86 1.92 13.17 6.82
C ALA A 86 3.05 13.59 7.78
N ALA A 87 4.30 13.66 7.35
CA ALA A 87 5.38 14.18 8.18
C ALA A 87 5.15 15.62 8.66
N ALA A 88 4.55 16.46 7.81
CA ALA A 88 4.14 17.82 8.16
C ALA A 88 2.91 17.83 9.10
N VAL A 89 2.13 16.74 9.10
CA VAL A 89 0.86 16.62 9.83
C VAL A 89 1.03 15.91 11.19
N VAL A 90 1.93 14.93 11.28
CA VAL A 90 2.05 13.97 12.39
C VAL A 90 3.42 14.04 13.10
N GLY A 91 4.37 14.85 12.59
CA GLY A 91 5.67 15.05 13.24
C GLY A 91 6.63 13.86 13.13
N GLY A 92 6.47 13.02 12.10
CA GLY A 92 7.22 11.77 11.88
C GLY A 92 8.72 11.92 11.50
N GLY A 93 9.32 13.10 11.69
CA GLY A 93 10.75 13.33 11.46
C GLY A 93 11.21 13.34 10.00
N LEU A 94 10.29 13.38 9.04
CA LEU A 94 10.59 13.50 7.61
C LEU A 94 10.50 14.96 7.16
N THR A 95 11.55 15.43 6.49
CA THR A 95 11.69 16.78 5.97
C THR A 95 11.50 16.74 4.45
N LEU A 96 10.37 17.28 4.00
CA LEU A 96 10.07 17.45 2.58
C LEU A 96 10.71 18.72 2.03
N ALA A 97 10.90 18.79 0.71
CA ALA A 97 11.29 20.04 0.08
C ALA A 97 10.12 21.03 0.18
N ASN A 98 10.46 22.28 0.44
CA ASN A 98 9.48 23.35 0.55
C ASN A 98 9.84 24.46 -0.43
N GLY A 99 8.98 24.68 -1.42
CA GLY A 99 9.10 25.76 -2.40
C GLY A 99 8.55 27.11 -1.92
N SER A 100 7.95 27.20 -0.73
CA SER A 100 7.29 28.42 -0.27
C SER A 100 8.28 29.55 -0.01
N GLY A 101 8.04 30.70 -0.65
CA GLY A 101 8.85 31.92 -0.51
C GLY A 101 9.89 32.13 -1.62
N ALA A 102 10.76 33.12 -1.43
CA ALA A 102 11.72 33.56 -2.47
C ALA A 102 12.87 32.56 -2.73
N PHE A 103 13.10 31.61 -1.80
CA PHE A 103 14.13 30.59 -1.91
C PHE A 103 13.57 29.26 -1.41
N GLY A 104 13.47 28.27 -2.30
CA GLY A 104 13.06 26.92 -1.92
C GLY A 104 14.10 26.27 -1.00
N SER A 105 13.63 25.53 -0.01
CA SER A 105 14.46 24.70 0.86
C SER A 105 14.40 23.24 0.38
N PRO A 106 15.56 22.59 0.15
CA PRO A 106 15.56 21.18 -0.22
C PRO A 106 15.07 20.31 0.94
N GLY A 107 14.33 19.25 0.61
CA GLY A 107 13.99 18.21 1.56
C GLY A 107 15.22 17.38 1.92
N LYS A 108 15.18 16.70 3.07
CA LYS A 108 16.27 15.80 3.49
C LYS A 108 15.95 14.36 3.12
N GLU A 109 14.71 13.93 3.37
CA GLU A 109 14.30 12.55 3.13
C GLU A 109 13.48 12.37 1.84
N ALA A 110 12.70 13.37 1.41
CA ALA A 110 11.95 13.29 0.15
C ALA A 110 11.69 14.65 -0.52
N HIS A 111 11.41 14.62 -1.83
CA HIS A 111 11.18 15.83 -2.63
C HIS A 111 9.81 16.46 -2.35
N ALA A 112 8.70 15.71 -2.48
CA ALA A 112 7.35 16.27 -2.29
C ALA A 112 6.37 15.32 -1.59
N ALA A 113 6.71 14.03 -1.54
CA ALA A 113 5.88 12.96 -1.00
C ALA A 113 6.79 11.82 -0.53
N ALA A 114 6.37 11.08 0.48
CA ALA A 114 7.06 9.87 0.95
C ALA A 114 6.08 8.70 1.11
N SER A 115 6.62 7.48 1.13
CA SER A 115 5.90 6.32 1.66
C SER A 115 5.82 6.45 3.18
N ILE A 116 4.61 6.36 3.71
CA ILE A 116 4.35 6.53 5.14
C ILE A 116 3.96 5.21 5.79
N SER A 117 4.27 5.06 7.07
CA SER A 117 3.80 3.90 7.82
C SER A 117 2.35 4.10 8.26
N CYS A 118 1.54 3.04 8.18
CA CYS A 118 0.18 3.02 8.73
C CYS A 118 0.17 3.49 10.20
N MET A 119 1.22 3.16 10.95
CA MET A 119 1.35 3.46 12.37
C MET A 119 1.52 4.95 12.67
N TRP A 120 1.80 5.80 11.69
CA TRP A 120 1.86 7.24 11.91
C TRP A 120 0.49 7.78 12.35
N CYS A 121 -0.59 7.26 11.76
CA CYS A 121 -1.95 7.60 12.19
C CYS A 121 -2.52 6.53 13.13
N HIS A 122 -2.34 5.25 12.82
CA HIS A 122 -2.93 4.14 13.58
C HIS A 122 -2.19 3.80 14.88
N GLY A 123 -1.01 4.40 15.12
CA GLY A 123 -0.19 4.11 16.30
C GLY A 123 -0.51 4.96 17.51
N TYR A 124 -1.30 6.03 17.41
CA TYR A 124 -1.53 6.91 18.55
C TYR A 124 -3.02 7.05 18.86
N PRO A 125 -3.48 6.61 20.04
CA PRO A 125 -4.89 6.71 20.39
C PRO A 125 -5.37 8.16 20.43
N GLY A 126 -6.49 8.41 19.77
CA GLY A 126 -7.12 9.73 19.72
C GLY A 126 -6.52 10.70 18.68
N ASN A 127 -5.52 10.28 17.91
CA ASN A 127 -4.97 11.07 16.82
C ASN A 127 -5.71 10.76 15.49
N PHE A 128 -6.03 11.78 14.70
CA PHE A 128 -6.58 11.67 13.33
C PHE A 128 -7.94 10.97 13.10
N THR A 129 -8.81 10.81 14.11
CA THR A 129 -10.06 10.02 14.01
C THR A 129 -9.88 8.57 13.53
N ALA A 130 -8.64 8.12 13.35
CA ALA A 130 -8.31 6.79 12.88
C ALA A 130 -8.48 5.79 14.04
N PRO A 131 -8.98 4.58 13.76
CA PRO A 131 -9.01 3.53 14.76
C PRO A 131 -7.57 3.13 15.12
N THR A 132 -7.24 3.10 16.41
CA THR A 132 -5.92 2.66 16.87
C THR A 132 -5.67 1.20 16.48
N ALA A 133 -4.57 0.91 15.80
CA ALA A 133 -4.07 -0.44 15.56
C ALA A 133 -3.32 -0.95 16.81
N GLY A 134 -4.09 -1.20 17.88
CA GLY A 134 -3.58 -1.74 19.14
C GLY A 134 -3.51 -3.26 19.15
N GLY A 135 -3.08 -3.82 20.27
CA GLY A 135 -2.91 -5.26 20.48
C GLY A 135 -1.55 -5.78 20.05
N PHE A 136 -0.68 -4.98 19.45
CA PHE A 136 0.65 -5.41 19.02
C PHE A 136 1.77 -4.83 19.89
N GLY A 137 1.44 -4.04 20.90
CA GLY A 137 2.35 -3.31 21.79
C GLY A 137 3.28 -2.35 21.08
N ILE A 138 2.75 -1.70 20.05
CA ILE A 138 3.42 -0.67 19.24
C ILE A 138 2.51 0.55 19.05
N SER A 139 1.28 0.53 19.57
CA SER A 139 0.53 1.77 19.72
C SER A 139 1.05 2.51 20.94
N GLY A 140 1.06 3.84 20.91
CA GLY A 140 1.41 4.71 22.03
C GLY A 140 0.43 4.62 23.21
N ASP A 141 -0.51 3.68 23.20
CA ASP A 141 -1.37 3.35 24.33
C ASP A 141 -0.61 2.48 25.36
N PRO A 142 -0.44 2.91 26.62
CA PRO A 142 0.18 2.09 27.65
C PRO A 142 -0.52 0.74 27.92
N ALA A 143 -1.81 0.62 27.61
CA ALA A 143 -2.56 -0.63 27.74
C ALA A 143 -2.27 -1.61 26.60
N ASP A 144 -1.72 -1.15 25.48
CA ASP A 144 -1.27 -1.99 24.39
C ASP A 144 0.06 -2.66 24.74
N THR A 145 -0.01 -3.81 25.38
CA THR A 145 1.17 -4.62 25.72
C THR A 145 1.54 -5.60 24.60
N GLY A 146 0.58 -5.91 23.74
CA GLY A 146 0.62 -6.98 22.76
C GLY A 146 0.82 -8.40 23.28
N ALA A 147 0.66 -8.62 24.59
CA ALA A 147 0.86 -9.92 25.22
C ALA A 147 -0.09 -11.03 24.71
N TYR A 148 -1.22 -10.65 24.12
CA TYR A 148 -2.28 -11.58 23.72
C TYR A 148 -2.48 -11.67 22.20
N ALA A 149 -1.72 -10.93 21.39
CA ALA A 149 -1.89 -10.97 19.94
C ALA A 149 -1.09 -12.10 19.29
N ALA A 150 -1.81 -13.06 18.73
CA ALA A 150 -1.24 -14.14 17.92
C ALA A 150 -0.44 -13.60 16.72
N HIS A 151 -0.83 -12.46 16.16
CA HIS A 151 -0.19 -11.85 14.99
C HIS A 151 0.99 -10.91 15.35
N ARG A 152 1.26 -10.62 16.63
CA ARG A 152 2.34 -9.70 17.02
C ARG A 152 3.70 -10.10 16.45
N PRO A 153 4.13 -11.38 16.47
CA PRO A 153 5.41 -11.76 15.88
C PRO A 153 5.50 -11.42 14.39
N TRP A 154 4.39 -11.55 13.65
CA TRP A 154 4.37 -11.24 12.22
C TRP A 154 4.51 -9.73 11.99
N VAL A 155 3.74 -8.90 12.70
CA VAL A 155 3.83 -7.43 12.63
C VAL A 155 5.24 -6.94 12.99
N LEU A 156 5.81 -7.44 14.09
CA LEU A 156 7.16 -7.05 14.50
C LEU A 156 8.24 -7.53 13.54
N SER A 157 8.03 -8.66 12.86
CA SER A 157 8.99 -9.14 11.86
C SER A 157 8.98 -8.25 10.62
N ALA A 158 7.80 -7.79 10.19
CA ALA A 158 7.67 -6.77 9.16
C ALA A 158 8.43 -5.50 9.54
N MET A 159 8.18 -4.98 10.75
CA MET A 159 8.86 -3.77 11.26
C MET A 159 10.37 -3.86 11.39
N ALA A 160 10.92 -5.08 11.46
CA ALA A 160 12.35 -5.27 11.66
C ALA A 160 13.14 -5.00 10.37
N ASP A 161 12.47 -4.81 9.21
CA ASP A 161 13.06 -4.50 7.90
C ASP A 161 14.33 -5.34 7.65
N ASN A 162 14.17 -6.66 7.60
CA ASN A 162 15.27 -7.60 7.39
C ASN A 162 15.29 -8.08 5.93
N PRO A 163 16.28 -7.63 5.12
CA PRO A 163 16.37 -8.03 3.72
C PRO A 163 16.59 -9.53 3.53
N ALA A 164 17.16 -10.24 4.52
CA ALA A 164 17.37 -11.69 4.44
C ALA A 164 16.06 -12.48 4.46
N ASN A 165 14.98 -11.88 4.99
CA ASN A 165 13.66 -12.48 5.10
C ASN A 165 12.61 -11.74 4.26
N ASN A 166 13.02 -10.80 3.41
CA ASN A 166 12.15 -9.94 2.60
C ASN A 166 11.08 -9.21 3.41
N THR A 167 11.43 -8.70 4.59
CA THR A 167 10.51 -7.89 5.40
C THR A 167 10.72 -6.38 5.23
N ASP A 168 11.58 -5.99 4.29
CA ASP A 168 11.94 -4.60 3.97
C ASP A 168 11.16 -4.06 2.76
N LEU A 169 10.05 -4.70 2.38
CA LEU A 169 9.30 -4.32 1.17
C LEU A 169 8.61 -2.97 1.31
N LEU A 170 8.10 -2.66 2.51
CA LEU A 170 7.36 -1.44 2.81
C LEU A 170 7.77 -0.89 4.16
N THR A 171 7.66 0.42 4.34
CA THR A 171 8.08 1.11 5.57
C THR A 171 7.37 0.59 6.82
N GLY A 172 8.12 0.06 7.79
CA GLY A 172 7.59 -0.40 9.07
C GLY A 172 6.66 -1.62 8.91
N PRO A 173 5.55 -1.74 9.67
CA PRO A 173 4.68 -2.92 9.60
C PRO A 173 3.77 -2.97 8.35
N ASN A 174 3.94 -2.07 7.39
CA ASN A 174 2.98 -1.85 6.30
C ASN A 174 2.70 -3.12 5.49
N GLU A 175 3.72 -3.92 5.19
CA GLU A 175 3.54 -5.17 4.45
C GLU A 175 2.68 -6.20 5.21
N ALA A 176 2.80 -6.25 6.54
CA ALA A 176 1.93 -7.08 7.37
C ALA A 176 0.50 -6.54 7.37
N CYS A 177 0.32 -5.23 7.52
CA CYS A 177 -1.00 -4.61 7.51
C CYS A 177 -1.70 -4.82 6.15
N ILE A 178 -1.02 -4.52 5.05
CA ILE A 178 -1.56 -4.62 3.69
C ILE A 178 -1.92 -6.05 3.35
N GLY A 179 -1.12 -7.04 3.77
CA GLY A 179 -1.40 -8.44 3.52
C GLY A 179 -2.72 -8.97 4.10
N CYS A 180 -3.31 -8.28 5.10
CA CYS A 180 -4.58 -8.70 5.71
C CYS A 180 -5.69 -7.65 5.63
N HIS A 181 -5.36 -6.36 5.62
CA HIS A 181 -6.32 -5.25 5.67
C HIS A 181 -6.63 -4.64 4.31
N THR A 182 -6.04 -5.16 3.24
CA THR A 182 -6.32 -4.69 1.88
C THR A 182 -6.63 -5.84 0.94
N HIS A 183 -7.06 -5.49 -0.26
CA HIS A 183 -7.34 -6.40 -1.36
C HIS A 183 -6.07 -6.88 -2.09
N VAL A 184 -4.95 -7.01 -1.37
CA VAL A 184 -3.72 -7.56 -1.93
C VAL A 184 -3.78 -9.09 -1.85
N ALA A 185 -3.50 -9.73 -2.98
CA ALA A 185 -3.38 -11.18 -3.02
C ALA A 185 -2.18 -11.62 -2.18
N VAL A 186 -2.41 -12.52 -1.22
CA VAL A 186 -1.38 -13.05 -0.33
C VAL A 186 -1.22 -14.54 -0.43
N ARG A 187 0.03 -14.98 -0.25
CA ARG A 187 0.37 -16.38 -0.03
C ARG A 187 0.94 -16.53 1.37
N ILE A 188 0.18 -17.12 2.28
CA ILE A 188 0.61 -17.32 3.67
C ILE A 188 0.93 -18.78 3.90
N ASN A 189 2.11 -19.04 4.46
CA ASN A 189 2.52 -20.38 4.86
C ASN A 189 2.44 -20.54 6.39
N TRP A 190 1.44 -21.28 6.86
CA TRP A 190 1.24 -21.57 8.28
C TRP A 190 1.95 -22.85 8.67
N THR A 191 2.93 -22.73 9.55
CA THR A 191 3.65 -23.88 10.11
C THR A 191 3.24 -24.05 11.57
N HIS A 192 2.68 -25.21 11.91
CA HIS A 192 2.28 -25.56 13.29
C HIS A 192 2.65 -27.00 13.61
N ALA A 193 2.65 -27.38 14.90
CA ALA A 193 2.84 -28.78 15.26
C ALA A 193 1.63 -29.63 14.85
N VAL A 194 1.84 -30.90 14.51
CA VAL A 194 0.74 -31.80 14.10
C VAL A 194 -0.15 -32.13 15.30
N SER A 195 0.46 -32.38 16.46
CA SER A 195 -0.24 -32.73 17.70
C SER A 195 0.43 -32.11 18.92
N LEU A 196 -0.38 -31.85 19.95
CA LEU A 196 0.08 -31.70 21.32
C LEU A 196 -0.06 -33.06 22.00
N GLU A 197 1.06 -33.63 22.46
CA GLU A 197 1.13 -34.91 23.13
C GLU A 197 1.46 -34.70 24.61
N PHE A 198 0.76 -35.42 25.47
CA PHE A 198 1.01 -35.44 26.91
C PHE A 198 0.53 -36.76 27.50
N ASN A 199 1.13 -37.17 28.60
CA ASN A 199 0.69 -38.34 29.35
C ASN A 199 -0.42 -37.90 30.30
N ALA A 200 -1.53 -38.65 30.31
CA ALA A 200 -2.59 -38.49 31.28
C ALA A 200 -2.69 -39.76 32.14
N THR A 201 -2.45 -39.62 33.43
CA THR A 201 -2.48 -40.74 34.40
C THR A 201 -3.66 -40.56 35.35
N ASN A 202 -4.53 -41.58 35.43
CA ASN A 202 -5.68 -41.55 36.34
C ASN A 202 -5.22 -41.82 37.78
N THR A 203 -5.61 -40.97 38.73
CA THR A 203 -5.25 -41.09 40.15
C THR A 203 -6.38 -41.65 41.02
N GLY A 204 -7.48 -42.08 40.42
CA GLY A 204 -8.69 -42.57 41.09
C GLY A 204 -9.69 -41.48 41.45
N THR A 205 -9.22 -40.25 41.74
CA THR A 205 -10.07 -39.08 42.01
C THR A 205 -9.99 -38.01 40.91
N GLY A 206 -9.11 -38.21 39.91
CA GLY A 206 -8.90 -37.29 38.80
C GLY A 206 -7.82 -37.79 37.85
N TRP A 207 -7.25 -36.86 37.08
CA TRP A 207 -6.16 -37.12 36.15
C TRP A 207 -5.00 -36.18 36.47
N THR A 208 -3.78 -36.71 36.47
CA THR A 208 -2.56 -35.90 36.39
C THR A 208 -2.05 -35.91 34.96
N THR A 209 -1.52 -34.78 34.51
CA THR A 209 -0.97 -34.63 33.18
C THR A 209 0.49 -34.19 33.24
N GLU A 210 1.34 -34.82 32.45
CA GLU A 210 2.78 -34.52 32.40
C GLU A 210 3.35 -34.75 30.99
N ASN A 211 4.61 -34.37 30.78
CA ASN A 211 5.34 -34.57 29.52
C ASN A 211 4.65 -33.93 28.30
N TYR A 212 4.19 -32.69 28.45
CA TYR A 212 3.66 -31.90 27.33
C TYR A 212 4.75 -31.67 26.28
N ASN A 213 4.50 -32.14 25.07
CA ASN A 213 5.39 -31.97 23.94
C ASN A 213 4.60 -31.72 22.65
N ALA A 214 5.15 -30.89 21.77
CA ALA A 214 4.65 -30.74 20.41
C ALA A 214 5.27 -31.81 19.51
N ASN A 215 4.45 -32.52 18.72
CA ASN A 215 4.93 -33.55 17.80
C ASN A 215 4.59 -33.21 16.34
N GLY A 216 5.56 -33.51 15.46
CA GLY A 216 5.49 -33.28 14.02
C GLY A 216 5.40 -31.80 13.62
N THR A 217 5.46 -31.55 12.32
CA THR A 217 5.24 -30.22 11.74
C THR A 217 4.25 -30.34 10.58
N ALA A 218 3.13 -29.62 10.67
CA ALA A 218 2.15 -29.46 9.61
C ALA A 218 2.32 -28.10 8.94
N VAL A 219 2.25 -28.11 7.61
CA VAL A 219 2.36 -26.93 6.76
C VAL A 219 1.05 -26.74 6.01
N ARG A 220 0.41 -25.58 6.19
CA ARG A 220 -0.83 -25.19 5.49
C ARG A 220 -0.58 -23.91 4.71
N ILE A 221 -0.79 -23.95 3.41
CA ILE A 221 -0.66 -22.76 2.56
C ILE A 221 -2.06 -22.19 2.31
N VAL A 222 -2.24 -20.91 2.61
CA VAL A 222 -3.45 -20.14 2.31
C VAL A 222 -3.12 -19.19 1.17
N TRP A 223 -4.00 -19.16 0.18
CA TRP A 223 -3.96 -18.17 -0.89
C TRP A 223 -5.18 -17.26 -0.77
N GLY A 224 -4.96 -15.96 -0.64
CA GLY A 224 -5.98 -14.94 -0.80
C GLY A 224 -5.87 -14.32 -2.20
N ASN A 225 -7.00 -14.02 -2.84
CA ASN A 225 -7.06 -13.21 -4.04
C ASN A 225 -7.44 -11.76 -3.70
N ALA A 226 -7.33 -10.88 -4.70
CA ALA A 226 -7.68 -9.48 -4.54
C ALA A 226 -9.18 -9.22 -4.31
N GLU A 227 -10.04 -10.24 -4.39
CA GLU A 227 -11.48 -10.12 -4.17
C GLU A 227 -11.87 -10.45 -2.71
N GLY A 228 -10.88 -10.69 -1.83
CA GLY A 228 -11.12 -11.08 -0.43
C GLY A 228 -11.58 -12.53 -0.26
N THR A 229 -11.42 -13.36 -1.30
CA THR A 229 -11.72 -14.79 -1.25
C THR A 229 -10.43 -15.63 -1.30
N GLY A 230 -10.46 -16.86 -0.78
CA GLY A 230 -9.22 -17.65 -0.65
C GLY A 230 -9.39 -19.16 -0.70
N GLY A 231 -8.27 -19.85 -0.88
CA GLY A 231 -8.17 -21.31 -0.97
C GLY A 231 -7.11 -21.91 -0.03
N LEU A 232 -7.27 -23.19 0.31
CA LEU A 232 -6.39 -23.92 1.21
C LEU A 232 -5.65 -25.05 0.46
N LEU A 233 -4.34 -25.18 0.75
CA LEU A 233 -3.56 -26.36 0.40
C LEU A 233 -3.10 -27.05 1.69
N TYR A 234 -3.38 -28.34 1.83
CA TYR A 234 -2.95 -29.16 2.96
C TYR A 234 -2.15 -30.36 2.49
N ASN A 235 -0.88 -30.46 2.89
CA ASN A 235 -0.02 -31.63 2.68
C ASN A 235 -0.09 -32.21 1.25
N GLY A 236 0.08 -31.38 0.22
CA GLY A 236 0.06 -31.78 -1.20
C GLY A 236 -1.33 -32.08 -1.79
N THR A 237 -2.40 -32.00 -0.99
CA THR A 237 -3.78 -32.17 -1.45
C THR A 237 -4.47 -30.81 -1.50
N THR A 238 -4.80 -30.35 -2.72
CA THR A 238 -5.65 -29.17 -2.98
C THR A 238 -7.08 -29.48 -2.53
N THR A 239 -7.53 -28.89 -1.42
CA THR A 239 -8.96 -28.85 -1.08
C THR A 239 -9.46 -27.44 -1.36
N LYS A 240 -9.95 -27.24 -2.58
CA LYS A 240 -10.68 -26.03 -2.92
C LYS A 240 -11.97 -26.01 -2.10
N SER A 241 -12.20 -24.92 -1.38
CA SER A 241 -13.49 -24.73 -0.71
C SER A 241 -14.59 -24.44 -1.75
N TRP A 242 -14.29 -23.78 -2.89
CA TRP A 242 -15.29 -23.42 -3.91
C TRP A 242 -14.72 -23.29 -5.34
N GLY A 243 -15.41 -23.84 -6.34
CA GLY A 243 -15.29 -23.49 -7.77
C GLY A 243 -14.20 -24.15 -8.64
N THR A 244 -14.52 -24.42 -9.91
CA THR A 244 -13.71 -25.16 -10.90
C THR A 244 -12.70 -24.29 -11.69
N GLY A 245 -12.01 -23.34 -11.06
CA GLY A 245 -10.98 -22.53 -11.74
C GLY A 245 -9.55 -23.03 -11.52
N THR A 246 -8.78 -23.37 -12.56
CA THR A 246 -7.34 -23.63 -12.46
C THR A 246 -6.59 -22.31 -12.19
N TRP A 247 -5.78 -22.27 -11.13
CA TRP A 247 -4.83 -21.17 -10.91
C TRP A 247 -3.67 -21.28 -11.93
N PRO A 248 -3.07 -20.16 -12.35
CA PRO A 248 -1.84 -20.17 -13.14
C PRO A 248 -0.67 -20.85 -12.40
#